data_AF-I7M9A1-F1
#
_entry.id   AF-I7M9A1-F1
#
_cell.length_a   1.000
_cell.length_b   1.000
_cell.length_c   1.000
_cell.angle_alpha   90.00
_cell.angle_beta   90.00
_cell.angle_gamma   90.00
#
_symmetry.space_group_name_H-M   'P 1'
#
loop_
_entity.id
_entity.type
_entity.pdbx_description
1 polymer ?
#
loop_
_entity_poly.entity_id
_entity_poly.type
_entity_poly.pdbx_seq_one_letter_code
_entity_poly.pdbx_strand_id
1 'polypeptide(L)'
;MYNALDENAVLEGVKKFGPAPGARKMMDNEMLHAMESIESGTYVTYWYEKKKIECGRIGSNSKCFCGHLFSCHNDKYFGKKFDVSCKNCPCKVFKFVPTRPEECGMYWLVRRKDFNVHKWRAPCKCNHTHEDHMPNYPLRCTKCGNCDNFRAYFACISCDGAWEDHEVLYETEMERKQLGKKIRDDYKPLSTNSAIQYEVFENKNRSVDPNLVRPRPKPGEQVDRVPFMPMIRFKPAQMVTGPDGKATFQPPSSTFSFNPVYDDIPVGQNNTGQNQIVKPPQSNTTIQKSNMRVQSTGKPAFTAQSKPLTKPGVTNVGSTKPTVSKTNQISKPLYKK
;
A
#
# COMPACT_ATOMS: atom_id res chain seq x y z
N MET A 1 7.73 14.22 16.19
CA MET A 1 8.48 13.62 15.07
C MET A 1 8.49 12.12 15.30
N TYR A 2 7.89 11.34 14.41
CA TYR A 2 8.15 9.90 14.41
C TYR A 2 9.57 9.73 13.89
N ASN A 3 10.49 9.23 14.72
CA ASN A 3 11.82 8.86 14.24
C ASN A 3 11.62 7.80 13.15
N ALA A 4 12.04 8.11 11.93
CA ALA A 4 12.14 7.08 10.90
C ALA A 4 13.02 5.96 11.49
N LEU A 5 12.50 4.74 11.50
CA LEU A 5 13.28 3.59 11.97
C LEU A 5 14.53 3.50 11.09
N ASP A 6 15.69 3.45 11.71
CA ASP A 6 16.97 3.22 11.03
C ASP A 6 16.93 1.88 10.29
N GLU A 7 17.67 1.76 9.18
CA GLU A 7 17.72 0.52 8.39
C GLU A 7 18.22 -0.65 9.23
N ASN A 8 19.17 -0.42 10.14
CA ASN A 8 19.65 -1.45 11.06
C ASN A 8 18.56 -1.89 12.04
N ALA A 9 17.74 -0.95 12.53
CA ALA A 9 16.62 -1.28 13.41
C ALA A 9 15.57 -2.14 12.68
N VAL A 10 15.33 -1.86 11.40
CA VAL A 10 14.46 -2.69 10.55
C VAL A 10 15.09 -4.07 10.35
N LEU A 11 16.37 -4.15 10.01
CA LEU A 11 17.08 -5.43 9.83
C LEU A 11 17.04 -6.27 11.08
N GLU A 12 17.37 -5.72 12.25
CA GLU A 12 17.31 -6.43 13.53
C GLU A 12 15.88 -6.84 13.90
N GLY A 13 14.88 -6.01 13.59
CA GLY A 13 13.47 -6.36 13.73
C GLY A 13 13.08 -7.57 12.87
N VAL A 14 13.46 -7.57 11.60
CA VAL A 14 13.22 -8.69 10.67
C VAL A 14 13.99 -9.93 11.10
N LYS A 15 15.26 -9.79 11.49
CA LYS A 15 16.08 -10.87 12.05
C LYS A 15 15.56 -11.40 13.37
N LYS A 16 14.76 -10.66 14.13
CA LYS A 16 14.22 -11.12 15.41
C LYS A 16 12.85 -11.73 15.24
N PHE A 17 11.96 -11.06 14.52
CA PHE A 17 10.53 -11.41 14.44
C PHE A 17 10.08 -11.94 13.09
N GLY A 18 10.87 -11.72 12.04
CA GLY A 18 10.44 -11.90 10.66
C GLY A 18 9.46 -10.81 10.20
N PRO A 19 9.11 -10.78 8.90
CA PRO A 19 8.04 -9.92 8.41
C PRO A 19 6.69 -10.36 9.02
N ALA A 20 5.84 -9.38 9.35
CA ALA A 20 4.49 -9.68 9.81
C ALA A 20 3.74 -10.56 8.78
N PRO A 21 2.89 -11.52 9.16
CA PRO A 21 2.29 -12.48 8.23
C PRO A 21 1.55 -11.83 7.05
N GLY A 22 0.85 -10.72 7.29
CA GLY A 22 0.20 -9.92 6.25
C GLY A 22 1.21 -9.31 5.27
N ALA A 23 2.26 -8.68 5.80
CA ALA A 23 3.34 -8.08 5.03
C ALA A 23 4.15 -9.13 4.25
N ARG A 24 4.41 -10.31 4.84
CA ARG A 24 5.11 -11.42 4.17
C ARG A 24 4.41 -11.78 2.86
N LYS A 25 3.10 -12.00 2.92
CA LYS A 25 2.31 -12.38 1.74
C LYS A 25 2.25 -11.26 0.69
N MET A 26 2.29 -9.98 1.08
CA MET A 26 2.43 -8.86 0.12
C MET A 26 3.82 -8.84 -0.53
N MET A 27 4.87 -9.03 0.27
CA MET A 27 6.25 -9.09 -0.23
C MET A 27 6.47 -10.29 -1.16
N ASP A 28 5.88 -11.45 -0.84
CA ASP A 28 5.93 -12.63 -1.70
C ASP A 28 5.26 -12.35 -3.07
N ASN A 29 4.12 -11.64 -3.08
CA ASN A 29 3.46 -11.22 -4.32
C ASN A 29 4.34 -10.21 -5.09
N GLU A 30 4.91 -9.21 -4.42
CA GLU A 30 5.83 -8.23 -5.02
C GLU A 30 7.06 -8.92 -5.65
N MET A 31 7.62 -9.93 -4.98
CA MET A 31 8.74 -10.71 -5.51
C MET A 31 8.32 -11.54 -6.72
N LEU A 32 7.17 -12.22 -6.64
CA LEU A 32 6.63 -12.99 -7.76
C LEU A 32 6.41 -12.10 -8.99
N HIS A 33 5.74 -10.96 -8.83
CA HIS A 33 5.47 -10.02 -9.92
C HIS A 33 6.76 -9.42 -10.48
N ALA A 34 7.78 -9.19 -9.64
CA ALA A 34 9.10 -8.79 -10.12
C ALA A 34 9.71 -9.87 -11.01
N MET A 35 9.67 -11.14 -10.60
CA MET A 35 10.20 -12.25 -11.39
C MET A 35 9.47 -12.41 -12.73
N GLU A 36 8.14 -12.34 -12.73
CA GLU A 36 7.34 -12.38 -13.96
C GLU A 36 7.66 -11.22 -14.92
N SER A 37 7.89 -10.03 -14.38
CA SER A 37 8.30 -8.87 -15.19
C SER A 37 9.67 -9.06 -15.82
N ILE A 38 10.61 -9.65 -15.08
CA ILE A 38 11.98 -9.94 -15.54
C ILE A 38 11.97 -11.03 -16.61
N GLU A 39 11.16 -12.06 -16.44
CA GLU A 39 11.02 -13.18 -17.38
C GLU A 39 10.36 -12.73 -18.69
N SER A 40 9.27 -11.98 -18.60
CA SER A 40 8.54 -11.49 -19.78
C SER A 40 9.22 -10.30 -20.48
N GLY A 41 10.11 -9.58 -19.79
CA GLY A 41 10.67 -8.31 -20.25
C GLY A 41 9.66 -7.15 -20.28
N THR A 42 8.46 -7.35 -19.71
CA THR A 42 7.41 -6.35 -19.57
C THR A 42 7.19 -6.04 -18.10
N TYR A 43 7.45 -4.80 -17.72
CA TYR A 43 7.36 -4.32 -16.35
C TYR A 43 6.03 -3.62 -16.17
N VAL A 44 5.21 -4.13 -15.25
CA VAL A 44 3.89 -3.60 -14.95
C VAL A 44 3.88 -3.02 -13.55
N THR A 45 3.62 -1.72 -13.44
CA THR A 45 3.68 -0.99 -12.16
C THR A 45 2.38 -0.28 -11.86
N TYR A 46 2.06 -0.20 -10.57
CA TYR A 46 1.01 0.65 -10.06
C TYR A 46 1.57 2.07 -9.91
N TRP A 47 1.16 2.97 -10.79
CA TRP A 47 1.82 4.26 -10.99
C TRP A 47 0.95 5.41 -10.51
N TYR A 48 1.56 6.35 -9.79
CA TYR A 48 0.91 7.58 -9.39
C TYR A 48 1.41 8.78 -10.21
N GLU A 49 0.60 9.19 -11.19
CA GLU A 49 0.97 10.18 -12.20
C GLU A 49 1.34 11.55 -11.61
N LYS A 50 0.61 12.05 -10.60
CA LYS A 50 0.84 13.39 -10.03
C LYS A 50 2.19 13.51 -9.32
N LYS A 51 2.64 12.44 -8.64
CA LYS A 51 3.93 12.42 -7.93
C LYS A 51 5.05 11.73 -8.72
N LYS A 52 4.73 11.07 -9.84
CA LYS A 52 5.66 10.28 -10.66
C LYS A 52 6.34 9.18 -9.84
N ILE A 53 5.56 8.44 -9.05
CA ILE A 53 6.05 7.38 -8.15
C ILE A 53 5.45 6.02 -8.57
N GLU A 54 6.30 4.98 -8.58
CA GLU A 54 5.89 3.57 -8.69
C GLU A 54 5.54 3.06 -7.29
N CYS A 55 4.26 2.79 -7.05
CA CYS A 55 3.73 2.42 -5.73
C CYS A 55 3.79 0.92 -5.44
N GLY A 56 3.86 0.08 -6.47
CA GLY A 56 3.89 -1.37 -6.34
C GLY A 56 4.02 -2.08 -7.69
N ARG A 57 4.28 -3.39 -7.65
CA ARG A 57 4.43 -4.22 -8.84
C ARG A 57 3.18 -5.03 -9.08
N ILE A 58 2.77 -5.10 -10.34
CA ILE A 58 1.60 -5.84 -10.78
C ILE A 58 2.07 -7.05 -11.58
N GLY A 59 1.40 -8.18 -11.36
CA GLY A 59 1.68 -9.43 -12.05
C GLY A 59 0.48 -10.36 -11.96
N SER A 60 0.68 -11.64 -12.27
CA SER A 60 -0.38 -12.63 -12.52
C SER A 60 -1.41 -12.74 -11.39
N ASN A 61 -0.99 -12.61 -10.13
CA ASN A 61 -1.83 -12.71 -8.93
C ASN A 61 -2.53 -11.41 -8.54
N SER A 62 -2.24 -10.31 -9.24
CA SER A 62 -2.91 -9.03 -9.01
C SER A 62 -4.35 -9.08 -9.50
N LYS A 63 -5.27 -8.51 -8.73
CA LYS A 63 -6.70 -8.47 -9.09
C LYS A 63 -7.03 -7.18 -9.83
N CYS A 64 -7.82 -7.32 -10.88
CA CYS A 64 -8.45 -6.22 -11.59
C CYS A 64 -9.74 -5.78 -10.88
N PHE A 65 -10.15 -4.53 -11.06
CA PHE A 65 -11.43 -4.01 -10.62
C PHE A 65 -12.64 -4.84 -11.09
N CYS A 66 -12.52 -5.58 -12.20
CA CYS A 66 -13.57 -6.50 -12.65
C CYS A 66 -13.67 -7.81 -11.83
N GLY A 67 -12.80 -8.01 -10.84
CA GLY A 67 -12.76 -9.19 -9.97
C GLY A 67 -11.82 -10.30 -10.44
N HIS A 68 -11.38 -10.29 -11.70
CA HIS A 68 -10.49 -11.30 -12.27
C HIS A 68 -9.01 -11.00 -12.04
N LEU A 69 -8.17 -12.03 -12.14
CA LEU A 69 -6.71 -11.93 -12.03
C LEU A 69 -6.10 -11.30 -13.29
N PHE A 70 -4.93 -10.71 -13.15
CA PHE A 70 -4.15 -10.16 -14.27
C PHE A 70 -3.88 -11.22 -15.35
N SER A 71 -3.66 -12.49 -14.99
CA SER A 71 -3.51 -13.60 -15.93
C SER A 71 -4.74 -13.86 -16.82
N CYS A 72 -5.94 -13.44 -16.37
CA CYS A 72 -7.17 -13.49 -17.18
C CYS A 72 -7.30 -12.32 -18.16
N HIS A 73 -6.41 -11.34 -18.09
CA HIS A 73 -6.33 -10.25 -19.07
C HIS A 73 -5.38 -10.62 -20.21
N ASN A 74 -5.57 -9.97 -21.35
CA ASN A 74 -4.56 -9.92 -22.37
C ASN A 74 -3.42 -9.01 -21.89
N ASP A 75 -2.22 -9.30 -22.36
CA ASP A 75 -0.98 -8.56 -22.08
C ASP A 75 -0.16 -8.39 -23.37
N LYS A 76 -0.82 -8.54 -24.52
CA LYS A 76 -0.17 -8.50 -25.83
C LYS A 76 0.21 -7.06 -26.20
N TYR A 77 1.48 -6.86 -26.49
CA TYR A 77 2.00 -5.60 -27.02
C TYR A 77 1.76 -5.48 -28.52
N PHE A 78 0.99 -4.48 -28.93
CA PHE A 78 0.69 -4.19 -30.35
C PHE A 78 1.51 -2.99 -30.89
N GLY A 79 2.79 -2.88 -30.52
CA GLY A 79 3.74 -1.90 -31.07
C GLY A 79 3.48 -0.43 -30.69
N LYS A 80 2.28 -0.11 -30.20
CA LYS A 80 1.87 1.24 -29.73
C LYS A 80 1.05 1.21 -28.45
N LYS A 81 0.40 0.08 -28.13
CA LYS A 81 -0.43 -0.10 -26.94
C LYS A 81 -0.49 -1.57 -26.54
N PHE A 82 -0.70 -1.82 -25.26
CA PHE A 82 -1.05 -3.14 -24.76
C PHE A 82 -2.56 -3.36 -24.90
N ASP A 83 -2.97 -4.52 -25.40
CA ASP A 83 -4.35 -4.98 -25.20
C ASP A 83 -4.44 -5.57 -23.79
N VAL A 84 -5.23 -4.92 -22.95
CA VAL A 84 -5.40 -5.23 -21.53
C VAL A 84 -6.85 -5.58 -21.20
N SER A 85 -7.60 -6.01 -22.21
CA SER A 85 -8.97 -6.48 -22.04
C SER A 85 -9.03 -7.84 -21.33
N CYS A 86 -10.11 -8.05 -20.58
CA CYS A 86 -10.33 -9.32 -19.89
C CYS A 86 -10.91 -10.37 -20.84
N LYS A 87 -10.44 -11.61 -20.75
CA LYS A 87 -10.93 -12.74 -21.56
C LYS A 87 -12.32 -13.22 -21.12
N ASN A 88 -12.67 -13.01 -19.85
CA ASN A 88 -13.83 -13.64 -19.21
C ASN A 88 -14.99 -12.67 -18.92
N CYS A 89 -14.82 -11.37 -19.17
CA CYS A 89 -15.84 -10.36 -18.86
C CYS A 89 -15.69 -9.12 -19.76
N PRO A 90 -16.67 -8.19 -19.82
CA PRO A 90 -16.61 -7.05 -20.73
C PRO A 90 -15.60 -5.96 -20.34
N CYS A 91 -14.72 -6.22 -19.35
CA CYS A 91 -13.71 -5.30 -18.87
C CYS A 91 -12.68 -5.01 -19.97
N LYS A 92 -12.52 -3.73 -20.33
CA LYS A 92 -11.64 -3.30 -21.43
C LYS A 92 -10.21 -2.97 -20.98
N VAL A 93 -10.03 -2.63 -19.71
CA VAL A 93 -8.75 -2.17 -19.16
C VAL A 93 -8.48 -2.87 -17.84
N PHE A 94 -7.25 -3.35 -17.65
CA PHE A 94 -6.82 -3.82 -16.34
C PHE A 94 -6.66 -2.63 -15.39
N LYS A 95 -7.40 -2.62 -14.28
CA LYS A 95 -7.29 -1.60 -13.24
C LYS A 95 -7.04 -2.29 -11.91
N PHE A 96 -5.84 -2.14 -11.36
CA PHE A 96 -5.46 -2.81 -10.11
C PHE A 96 -6.42 -2.44 -8.98
N VAL A 97 -6.85 -3.44 -8.20
CA VAL A 97 -7.60 -3.23 -6.97
C VAL A 97 -6.97 -4.06 -5.85
N PRO A 98 -6.75 -3.48 -4.65
CA PRO A 98 -6.31 -4.24 -3.50
C PRO A 98 -7.25 -5.41 -3.21
N THR A 99 -6.66 -6.57 -2.96
CA THR A 99 -7.36 -7.80 -2.56
C THR A 99 -7.35 -8.01 -1.05
N ARG A 100 -6.44 -7.31 -0.37
CA ARG A 100 -6.26 -7.40 1.07
C ARG A 100 -6.21 -5.99 1.68
N PRO A 101 -6.72 -5.81 2.90
CA PRO A 101 -6.68 -4.51 3.55
C PRO A 101 -5.24 -4.05 3.86
N GLU A 102 -4.30 -4.97 4.03
CA GLU A 102 -2.89 -4.63 4.23
C GLU A 102 -2.27 -3.92 3.01
N GLU A 103 -2.74 -4.21 1.79
CA GLU A 103 -2.23 -3.62 0.54
C GLU A 103 -2.60 -2.14 0.39
N CYS A 104 -3.60 -1.67 1.15
CA CYS A 104 -4.09 -0.30 1.10
C CYS A 104 -4.08 0.40 2.46
N GLY A 105 -3.11 0.04 3.31
CA GLY A 105 -2.90 0.69 4.60
C GLY A 105 -3.94 0.36 5.67
N MET A 106 -4.97 -0.42 5.38
CA MET A 106 -6.03 -0.82 6.31
C MET A 106 -5.64 -2.01 7.20
N TYR A 107 -4.35 -2.16 7.51
CA TYR A 107 -3.79 -3.32 8.22
C TYR A 107 -4.40 -3.57 9.62
N TRP A 108 -5.03 -2.55 10.22
CA TRP A 108 -5.72 -2.68 11.50
C TRP A 108 -6.98 -3.55 11.42
N LEU A 109 -7.58 -3.74 10.23
CA LEU A 109 -8.79 -4.55 10.06
C LEU A 109 -8.55 -6.01 10.42
N VAL A 110 -7.39 -6.56 10.05
CA VAL A 110 -7.01 -7.97 10.30
C VAL A 110 -6.86 -8.27 11.79
N ARG A 111 -6.74 -7.24 12.64
CA ARG A 111 -6.63 -7.39 14.10
C ARG A 111 -7.99 -7.48 14.79
N ARG A 112 -9.11 -7.29 14.07
CA ARG A 112 -10.46 -7.42 14.65
C ARG A 112 -10.85 -8.89 14.79
N LYS A 113 -11.47 -9.25 15.92
CA LYS A 113 -11.78 -10.63 16.32
C LYS A 113 -12.47 -11.46 15.22
N ASP A 114 -13.43 -10.84 14.53
CA ASP A 114 -14.30 -11.51 13.55
C ASP A 114 -14.01 -11.09 12.10
N PHE A 115 -12.84 -10.50 11.84
CA PHE A 115 -12.48 -10.09 10.48
C PHE A 115 -11.93 -11.27 9.67
N ASN A 116 -12.48 -11.47 8.48
CA ASN A 116 -12.02 -12.48 7.53
C ASN A 116 -11.40 -11.81 6.31
N VAL A 117 -10.08 -11.96 6.15
CA VAL A 117 -9.30 -11.38 5.06
C VAL A 117 -9.78 -11.86 3.68
N HIS A 118 -10.25 -13.10 3.55
CA HIS A 118 -10.69 -13.67 2.27
C HIS A 118 -12.04 -13.13 1.79
N LYS A 119 -12.85 -12.62 2.72
CA LYS A 119 -14.14 -11.98 2.41
C LYS A 119 -14.01 -10.48 2.15
N TRP A 120 -12.86 -9.89 2.47
CA TRP A 120 -12.66 -8.46 2.28
C TRP A 120 -12.63 -8.11 0.78
N ARG A 121 -13.23 -6.98 0.44
CA ARG A 121 -13.22 -6.38 -0.89
C ARG A 121 -13.03 -4.88 -0.72
N ALA A 122 -12.27 -4.29 -1.63
CA ALA A 122 -12.01 -2.85 -1.64
C ALA A 122 -13.33 -2.05 -1.54
N PRO A 123 -13.52 -1.26 -0.45
CA PRO A 123 -14.76 -0.52 -0.22
C PRO A 123 -14.77 0.83 -0.95
N CYS A 124 -15.94 1.19 -1.48
CA CYS A 124 -16.27 2.51 -1.99
C CYS A 124 -16.84 3.39 -0.88
N LYS A 125 -16.77 4.72 -1.02
CA LYS A 125 -17.44 5.69 -0.13
C LYS A 125 -18.96 5.55 -0.08
N CYS A 126 -19.58 4.88 -1.06
CA CYS A 126 -21.00 4.52 -1.03
C CYS A 126 -21.30 3.27 -0.18
N ASN A 127 -20.32 2.76 0.57
CA ASN A 127 -20.36 1.55 1.40
C ASN A 127 -20.57 0.22 0.64
N HIS A 128 -20.50 0.23 -0.69
CA HIS A 128 -20.48 -0.99 -1.51
C HIS A 128 -19.06 -1.37 -1.94
N THR A 129 -18.89 -2.61 -2.37
CA THR A 129 -17.58 -3.14 -2.78
C THR A 129 -17.27 -2.78 -4.23
N HIS A 130 -16.00 -2.87 -4.64
CA HIS A 130 -15.64 -2.70 -6.06
C HIS A 130 -16.35 -3.69 -7.00
N GLU A 131 -16.65 -4.91 -6.54
CA GLU A 131 -17.41 -5.92 -7.31
C GLU A 131 -18.88 -5.51 -7.53
N ASP A 132 -19.40 -4.59 -6.70
CA ASP A 132 -20.73 -3.98 -6.86
C ASP A 132 -20.72 -2.76 -7.81
N HIS A 133 -19.63 -2.54 -8.54
CA HIS A 133 -19.51 -1.48 -9.52
C HIS A 133 -19.23 -2.06 -10.90
N MET A 134 -19.66 -1.35 -11.95
CA MET A 134 -19.38 -1.76 -13.32
C MET A 134 -17.86 -1.78 -13.57
N PRO A 135 -17.33 -2.79 -14.30
CA PRO A 135 -15.89 -2.93 -14.51
C PRO A 135 -15.30 -1.86 -15.43
N ASN A 136 -16.13 -1.19 -16.22
CA ASN A 136 -15.73 -0.15 -17.16
C ASN A 136 -16.16 1.23 -16.66
N TYR A 137 -15.38 2.25 -17.03
CA TYR A 137 -15.72 3.65 -16.75
C TYR A 137 -17.15 3.98 -17.21
N PRO A 138 -17.96 4.69 -16.39
CA PRO A 138 -17.56 5.47 -15.21
C PRO A 138 -17.53 4.70 -13.88
N LEU A 139 -17.50 3.37 -13.89
CA LEU A 139 -17.46 2.55 -12.66
C LEU A 139 -18.65 2.81 -11.75
N ARG A 140 -19.88 2.89 -12.31
CA ARG A 140 -21.09 3.14 -11.53
C ARG A 140 -21.39 1.98 -10.59
N CYS A 141 -21.89 2.28 -9.40
CA CYS A 141 -22.40 1.26 -8.51
C CYS A 141 -23.73 0.70 -9.03
N THR A 142 -23.87 -0.62 -9.03
CA THR A 142 -25.11 -1.30 -9.43
C THR A 142 -26.14 -1.39 -8.30
N LYS A 143 -25.73 -1.14 -7.05
CA LYS A 143 -26.59 -1.31 -5.85
C LYS A 143 -27.31 -0.05 -5.37
N CYS A 144 -26.66 1.12 -5.39
CA CYS A 144 -27.21 2.32 -4.74
C CYS A 144 -27.71 3.43 -5.68
N GLY A 145 -27.57 3.28 -7.01
CA GLY A 145 -28.09 4.23 -8.01
C GLY A 145 -27.44 5.63 -8.06
N ASN A 146 -26.96 6.14 -6.92
CA ASN A 146 -26.44 7.50 -6.73
C ASN A 146 -24.90 7.56 -6.69
N CYS A 147 -24.22 6.41 -6.83
CA CYS A 147 -22.77 6.34 -6.95
C CYS A 147 -22.41 6.18 -8.43
N ASP A 148 -22.12 7.33 -9.03
CA ASP A 148 -21.81 7.54 -10.44
C ASP A 148 -20.34 7.26 -10.79
N ASN A 149 -19.46 7.14 -9.79
CA ASN A 149 -18.08 6.67 -9.96
C ASN A 149 -17.54 6.03 -8.67
N PHE A 150 -16.70 5.01 -8.79
CA PHE A 150 -16.05 4.38 -7.64
C PHE A 150 -15.12 5.37 -6.95
N ARG A 151 -15.37 5.62 -5.67
CA ARG A 151 -14.53 6.46 -4.83
C ARG A 151 -13.94 5.63 -3.69
N ALA A 152 -12.64 5.44 -3.65
CA ALA A 152 -12.02 4.56 -2.66
C ALA A 152 -12.18 5.12 -1.23
N TYR A 153 -12.46 4.24 -0.27
CA TYR A 153 -12.45 4.58 1.16
C TYR A 153 -11.05 4.44 1.79
N PHE A 154 -10.04 4.12 0.98
CA PHE A 154 -8.66 3.89 1.41
C PHE A 154 -7.70 4.72 0.57
N ALA A 155 -6.46 4.83 1.05
CA ALA A 155 -5.35 5.45 0.32
C ALA A 155 -4.31 4.39 -0.06
N CYS A 156 -3.48 4.70 -1.05
CA CYS A 156 -2.32 3.87 -1.38
C CYS A 156 -1.31 3.90 -0.22
N ILE A 157 -0.88 2.72 0.23
CA ILE A 157 0.08 2.58 1.34
C ILE A 157 1.46 3.19 1.02
N SER A 158 1.85 3.23 -0.25
CA SER A 158 3.18 3.66 -0.66
C SER A 158 3.31 5.17 -0.84
N CYS A 159 2.22 5.88 -1.16
CA CYS A 159 2.29 7.30 -1.53
C CYS A 159 1.21 8.19 -0.88
N ASP A 160 0.32 7.60 -0.08
CA ASP A 160 -0.87 8.20 0.54
C ASP A 160 -1.85 8.86 -0.44
N GLY A 161 -1.71 8.59 -1.74
CA GLY A 161 -2.59 9.09 -2.79
C GLY A 161 -3.91 8.33 -2.86
N ALA A 162 -4.93 8.97 -3.45
CA ALA A 162 -6.21 8.34 -3.75
C ALA A 162 -6.03 7.23 -4.80
N TRP A 163 -6.77 6.12 -4.68
CA TRP A 163 -6.70 5.00 -5.63
C TRP A 163 -7.06 5.43 -7.07
N GLU A 164 -8.00 6.36 -7.18
CA GLU A 164 -8.51 6.93 -8.42
C GLU A 164 -7.43 7.65 -9.22
N ASP A 165 -6.41 8.17 -8.54
CA ASP A 165 -5.30 8.91 -9.14
C ASP A 165 -4.17 7.99 -9.64
N HIS A 166 -4.31 6.67 -9.45
CA HIS A 166 -3.34 5.71 -9.92
C HIS A 166 -3.78 5.04 -11.22
N GLU A 167 -2.79 4.70 -12.02
CA GLU A 167 -2.94 3.94 -13.24
C GLU A 167 -2.00 2.73 -13.25
N VAL A 168 -2.21 1.85 -14.23
CA VAL A 168 -1.34 0.70 -14.45
C VAL A 168 -0.43 1.05 -15.63
N LEU A 169 0.84 1.21 -15.33
CA LEU A 169 1.86 1.56 -16.32
C LEU A 169 2.54 0.29 -16.81
N TYR A 170 2.61 0.15 -18.14
CA TYR A 170 3.29 -0.95 -18.82
C TYR A 170 4.52 -0.39 -19.52
N GLU A 171 5.69 -0.94 -19.22
CA GLU A 171 6.96 -0.54 -19.82
C GLU A 171 7.74 -1.77 -20.26
N THR A 172 8.38 -1.70 -21.42
CA THR A 172 9.38 -2.67 -21.84
C THR A 172 10.69 -2.45 -21.10
N GLU A 173 11.52 -3.49 -21.02
CA GLU A 173 12.87 -3.36 -20.45
C GLU A 173 13.69 -2.25 -21.10
N MET A 174 13.57 -2.09 -22.43
CA MET A 174 14.30 -1.07 -23.18
C MET A 174 13.85 0.35 -22.78
N GLU A 175 12.55 0.58 -22.65
CA GLU A 175 11.99 1.86 -22.22
C GLU A 175 12.46 2.19 -20.80
N ARG A 176 12.42 1.24 -19.87
CA ARG A 176 12.93 1.43 -18.51
C ARG A 176 14.42 1.77 -18.49
N LYS A 177 15.22 1.06 -19.30
CA LYS A 177 16.66 1.32 -19.43
C LYS A 177 16.93 2.73 -19.95
N GLN A 178 16.19 3.19 -20.96
CA GLN A 178 16.30 4.55 -21.50
C GLN A 178 15.92 5.62 -20.48
N LEU A 179 14.93 5.34 -19.63
CA LEU A 179 14.50 6.21 -18.54
C LEU A 179 15.38 6.10 -17.28
N GLY A 180 16.43 5.26 -17.28
CA GLY A 180 17.28 5.02 -16.11
C GLY A 180 16.55 4.38 -14.94
N LYS A 181 15.44 3.66 -15.19
CA LYS A 181 14.66 2.97 -14.17
C LYS A 181 15.26 1.60 -13.85
N LYS A 182 14.92 1.10 -12.66
CA LYS A 182 15.34 -0.24 -12.17
C LYS A 182 14.83 -1.35 -13.10
N ILE A 183 15.71 -2.26 -13.49
CA ILE A 183 15.45 -3.43 -14.34
C ILE A 183 16.10 -4.68 -13.72
N ARG A 184 15.71 -5.89 -14.14
CA ARG A 184 16.34 -7.15 -13.71
C ARG A 184 16.43 -7.25 -12.17
N ASP A 185 17.58 -7.61 -11.62
CA ASP A 185 17.77 -7.78 -10.18
C ASP A 185 17.48 -6.50 -9.38
N ASP A 186 17.78 -5.32 -9.93
CA ASP A 186 17.46 -4.04 -9.30
C ASP A 186 15.95 -3.81 -9.18
N TYR A 187 15.16 -4.45 -10.06
CA TYR A 187 13.70 -4.37 -10.00
C TYR A 187 13.10 -5.23 -8.88
N LYS A 188 13.83 -6.17 -8.28
CA LYS A 188 13.33 -6.98 -7.16
C LYS A 188 12.98 -6.11 -5.94
N PRO A 189 11.95 -6.48 -5.14
CA PRO A 189 11.65 -5.76 -3.90
C PRO A 189 12.85 -5.80 -2.95
N LEU A 190 13.09 -4.68 -2.25
CA LEU A 190 14.21 -4.53 -1.31
C LEU A 190 15.61 -4.66 -1.95
N SER A 191 15.75 -4.53 -3.27
CA SER A 191 17.04 -4.59 -3.98
C SER A 191 18.10 -3.61 -3.46
N THR A 192 17.66 -2.44 -2.95
CA THR A 192 18.57 -1.45 -2.36
C THR A 192 19.21 -1.94 -1.05
N ASN A 193 18.57 -2.84 -0.31
CA ASN A 193 19.07 -3.37 0.96
C ASN A 193 19.06 -4.91 0.94
N SER A 194 20.15 -5.47 0.41
CA SER A 194 20.32 -6.91 0.18
C SER A 194 20.27 -7.73 1.48
N ALA A 195 20.73 -7.19 2.61
CA ALA A 195 20.67 -7.86 3.90
C ALA A 195 19.21 -8.09 4.35
N ILE A 196 18.36 -7.06 4.26
CA ILE A 196 16.93 -7.22 4.58
C ILE A 196 16.25 -8.12 3.55
N GLN A 197 16.59 -7.99 2.26
CA GLN A 197 16.05 -8.84 1.20
C GLN A 197 16.34 -10.33 1.48
N TYR A 198 17.57 -10.68 1.84
CA TYR A 198 17.97 -12.03 2.21
C TYR A 198 17.13 -12.57 3.36
N GLU A 199 16.99 -11.80 4.44
CA GLU A 199 16.21 -12.20 5.62
C GLU A 199 14.72 -12.39 5.32
N VAL A 200 14.15 -11.60 4.40
CA VAL A 200 12.73 -11.70 4.03
C VAL A 200 12.46 -12.87 3.09
N PHE A 201 13.31 -13.10 2.09
CA PHE A 201 13.02 -14.01 0.97
C PHE A 201 13.83 -15.31 0.97
N GLU A 202 15.10 -15.26 1.36
CA GLU A 202 16.05 -16.37 1.18
C GLU A 202 16.29 -17.17 2.45
N ASN A 203 16.16 -16.55 3.62
CA ASN A 203 16.36 -17.22 4.90
C ASN A 203 15.21 -18.21 5.20
N LYS A 204 15.36 -19.44 4.71
CA LYS A 204 14.42 -20.57 4.89
C LYS A 204 14.43 -21.16 6.31
N ASN A 205 15.40 -20.79 7.15
CA ASN A 205 15.61 -21.36 8.48
C ASN A 205 14.66 -20.82 9.55
N ARG A 206 13.75 -19.89 9.20
CA ARG A 206 12.71 -19.40 10.09
C ARG A 206 11.37 -20.02 9.75
N SER A 207 11.02 -21.11 10.44
CA SER A 207 9.62 -21.29 10.81
C SER A 207 9.25 -20.06 11.65
N VAL A 208 8.13 -19.41 11.33
CA VAL A 208 7.60 -18.36 12.20
C VAL A 208 7.43 -19.02 13.57
N ASP A 209 8.22 -18.63 14.57
CA ASP A 209 8.02 -19.11 15.93
C ASP A 209 6.54 -18.85 16.27
N PRO A 210 5.74 -19.89 16.53
CA PRO A 210 4.32 -19.74 16.80
C PRO A 210 4.04 -18.75 17.94
N ASN A 211 5.01 -18.55 18.85
CA ASN A 211 4.91 -17.61 19.96
C ASN A 211 5.16 -16.15 19.54
N LEU A 212 5.78 -15.90 18.39
CA LEU A 212 6.02 -14.56 17.84
C LEU A 212 4.85 -14.08 16.97
N VAL A 213 4.00 -15.00 16.49
CA VAL A 213 2.65 -14.64 16.08
C VAL A 213 1.93 -14.26 17.35
N ARG A 214 1.49 -13.00 17.50
CA ARG A 214 0.68 -12.59 18.66
C ARG A 214 -0.43 -13.63 18.83
N PRO A 215 -0.44 -14.40 19.93
CA PRO A 215 -1.38 -15.49 20.08
C PRO A 215 -2.78 -14.90 19.95
N ARG A 216 -3.61 -15.56 19.14
CA ARG A 216 -5.03 -15.22 19.12
C ARG A 216 -5.52 -15.38 20.56
N PRO A 217 -6.15 -14.38 21.18
CA PRO A 217 -6.73 -14.54 22.50
C PRO A 217 -7.64 -15.77 22.47
N LYS A 218 -7.45 -16.70 23.42
CA LYS A 218 -8.29 -17.88 23.49
C LYS A 218 -9.74 -17.43 23.72
N PRO A 219 -10.74 -18.14 23.18
CA PRO A 219 -12.14 -17.84 23.49
C PRO A 219 -12.34 -17.81 25.02
N GLY A 220 -12.73 -16.65 25.57
CA GLY A 220 -12.91 -16.45 27.01
C GLY A 220 -11.70 -15.84 27.74
N GLU A 221 -10.54 -15.74 27.11
CA GLU A 221 -9.37 -15.04 27.67
C GLU A 221 -9.63 -13.54 27.66
N GLN A 222 -9.76 -12.94 28.83
CA GLN A 222 -9.75 -11.49 28.98
C GLN A 222 -8.34 -11.02 28.64
N VAL A 223 -8.15 -10.52 27.42
CA VAL A 223 -6.99 -9.67 27.17
C VAL A 223 -7.11 -8.48 28.11
N ASP A 224 -6.05 -8.22 28.88
CA ASP A 224 -5.94 -7.00 29.67
C ASP A 224 -6.31 -5.85 28.74
N ARG A 225 -7.51 -5.30 28.97
CA ARG A 225 -7.92 -4.11 28.24
C ARG A 225 -6.88 -3.10 28.67
N VAL A 226 -6.04 -2.66 27.72
CA VAL A 226 -5.21 -1.46 27.90
C VAL A 226 -6.11 -0.47 28.61
N PRO A 227 -5.77 -0.05 29.85
CA PRO A 227 -6.69 0.67 30.70
C PRO A 227 -7.27 1.77 29.85
N PHE A 228 -8.58 1.71 29.65
CA PHE A 228 -9.30 2.62 28.78
C PHE A 228 -8.87 4.01 29.24
N MET A 229 -8.07 4.73 28.45
CA MET A 229 -7.61 6.05 28.86
C MET A 229 -8.88 6.79 29.30
N PRO A 230 -8.93 7.34 30.51
CA PRO A 230 -10.15 7.94 31.02
C PRO A 230 -10.60 8.93 29.95
N MET A 231 -11.79 8.70 29.40
CA MET A 231 -12.35 9.58 28.39
C MET A 231 -12.31 10.99 28.98
N ILE A 232 -11.45 11.84 28.42
CA ILE A 232 -11.40 13.25 28.80
C ILE A 232 -12.74 13.81 28.33
N ARG A 233 -13.72 13.84 29.24
CA ARG A 233 -15.02 14.46 29.00
C ARG A 233 -14.80 15.96 29.06
N PHE A 234 -14.62 16.58 27.90
CA PHE A 234 -14.70 18.03 27.80
C PHE A 234 -16.14 18.44 28.05
N LYS A 235 -16.39 19.19 29.13
CA LYS A 235 -17.67 19.89 29.26
C LYS A 235 -17.74 20.94 28.15
N PRO A 236 -18.80 20.99 27.33
CA PRO A 236 -18.93 22.02 26.31
C PRO A 236 -18.92 23.40 26.98
N ALA A 237 -18.43 24.40 26.25
CA ALA A 237 -18.45 25.79 26.71
C ALA A 237 -19.88 26.19 27.10
N GLN A 238 -20.01 26.77 28.28
CA GLN A 238 -21.31 27.20 28.81
C GLN A 238 -21.42 28.71 28.73
N MET A 239 -22.57 29.18 28.25
CA MET A 239 -22.90 30.59 28.29
C MET A 239 -23.48 30.90 29.67
N VAL A 240 -22.84 31.81 30.40
CA VAL A 240 -23.26 32.20 31.74
C VAL A 240 -23.65 33.67 31.71
N THR A 241 -24.87 33.97 32.13
CA THR A 241 -25.33 35.35 32.29
C THR A 241 -24.90 35.87 33.66
N GLY A 242 -24.11 36.94 33.63
CA GLY A 242 -23.70 37.65 34.83
C GLY A 242 -24.86 38.39 35.49
N PRO A 243 -24.70 38.82 36.75
CA PRO A 243 -25.70 39.59 37.49
C PRO A 243 -26.02 40.96 36.84
N ASP A 244 -25.18 41.42 35.91
CA ASP A 244 -25.38 42.60 35.08
C ASP A 244 -26.19 42.32 33.80
N GLY A 245 -26.68 41.09 33.62
CA GLY A 245 -27.44 40.66 32.44
C GLY A 245 -26.58 40.38 31.21
N LYS A 246 -25.25 40.51 31.29
CA LYS A 246 -24.36 40.23 30.16
C LYS A 246 -24.03 38.74 30.10
N ALA A 247 -24.26 38.14 28.94
CA ALA A 247 -23.82 36.77 28.66
C ALA A 247 -22.31 36.75 28.41
N THR A 248 -21.57 35.97 29.20
CA THR A 248 -20.15 35.69 28.99
C THR A 248 -19.96 34.20 28.73
N PHE A 249 -19.05 33.88 27.81
CA PHE A 249 -18.75 32.49 27.45
C PHE A 249 -17.65 31.96 28.36
N GLN A 250 -17.95 30.95 29.17
CA GLN A 250 -16.91 30.26 29.92
C GLN A 250 -16.25 29.20 29.02
N PRO A 251 -14.91 29.22 28.88
CA PRO A 251 -14.21 28.23 28.08
C PRO A 251 -14.41 26.81 28.66
N PRO A 252 -14.33 25.77 27.82
CA PRO A 252 -14.50 24.40 28.27
C PRO A 252 -13.43 24.07 29.32
N SER A 253 -13.85 23.73 30.54
CA SER A 253 -12.96 23.26 31.59
C SER A 253 -12.92 21.73 31.59
N SER A 254 -11.71 21.17 31.59
CA SER A 254 -11.50 19.74 31.83
C SER A 254 -11.30 19.51 33.32
N THR A 255 -12.12 18.65 33.91
CA THR A 255 -11.91 18.18 35.29
C THR A 255 -11.31 16.78 35.20
N PHE A 256 -10.08 16.61 35.70
CA PHE A 256 -9.46 15.30 35.84
C PHE A 256 -9.91 14.68 37.16
N SER A 257 -10.85 13.73 37.10
CA SER A 257 -11.20 12.90 38.26
C SER A 257 -10.43 11.59 38.18
N PHE A 258 -9.36 11.48 38.95
CA PHE A 258 -8.77 10.18 39.26
C PHE A 258 -9.57 9.57 40.41
N ASN A 259 -10.39 8.57 40.11
CA ASN A 259 -10.83 7.61 41.12
C ASN A 259 -9.87 6.42 41.03
N PRO A 260 -8.80 6.36 41.84
CA PRO A 260 -8.03 5.14 41.94
C PRO A 260 -8.96 4.08 42.56
N VAL A 261 -9.33 3.08 41.75
CA VAL A 261 -9.84 1.83 42.28
C VAL A 261 -8.62 1.13 42.87
N TYR A 262 -8.42 1.27 44.18
CA TYR A 262 -7.53 0.39 44.90
C TYR A 262 -8.31 -0.91 45.13
N ASP A 263 -7.94 -1.95 44.40
CA ASP A 263 -8.30 -3.30 44.81
C ASP A 263 -7.54 -3.57 46.12
N ASP A 264 -8.27 -3.87 47.19
CA ASP A 264 -7.74 -4.22 48.51
C ASP A 264 -6.93 -5.52 48.41
N ILE A 265 -5.62 -5.39 48.20
CA ILE A 265 -4.65 -6.48 48.36
C ILE A 265 -4.37 -6.62 49.87
N PRO A 266 -4.63 -7.79 50.50
CA PRO A 266 -4.30 -7.99 51.89
C PRO A 266 -2.78 -7.91 52.11
N VAL A 267 -2.39 -7.02 53.02
CA VAL A 267 -1.01 -6.76 53.44
C VAL A 267 -0.46 -7.98 54.17
N GLY A 268 0.40 -8.74 53.49
CA GLY A 268 1.33 -9.68 54.10
C GLY A 268 2.57 -8.95 54.60
N GLN A 269 2.93 -9.20 55.86
CA GLN A 269 4.04 -8.58 56.57
C GLN A 269 5.43 -9.00 56.03
N ASN A 270 6.41 -8.12 56.28
CA ASN A 270 7.86 -8.33 56.35
C ASN A 270 8.66 -8.24 55.03
N ASN A 271 9.40 -7.15 54.84
CA ASN A 271 10.79 -7.07 55.31
C ASN A 271 11.44 -5.72 54.99
N THR A 272 12.22 -5.27 55.97
CA THR A 272 13.12 -4.12 55.99
C THR A 272 14.21 -4.20 54.91
N GLY A 273 14.38 -3.12 54.15
CA GLY A 273 15.51 -2.93 53.24
C GLY A 273 15.59 -1.49 52.77
N GLN A 274 16.38 -0.69 53.48
CA GLN A 274 16.70 0.70 53.15
C GLN A 274 17.34 0.78 51.75
N ASN A 275 16.93 1.74 50.92
CA ASN A 275 17.87 2.37 49.99
C ASN A 275 17.43 3.78 49.57
N GLN A 276 18.40 4.68 49.63
CA GLN A 276 18.29 6.12 49.55
C GLN A 276 18.09 6.59 48.10
N ILE A 277 17.18 7.56 47.90
CA ILE A 277 16.95 8.22 46.62
C ILE A 277 17.91 9.42 46.51
N VAL A 278 18.91 9.29 45.64
CA VAL A 278 19.77 10.39 45.20
C VAL A 278 19.03 11.18 44.12
N LYS A 279 18.87 12.49 44.32
CA LYS A 279 18.28 13.44 43.36
C LYS A 279 19.23 13.68 42.18
N PRO A 280 18.77 13.71 40.92
CA PRO A 280 19.58 14.17 39.80
C PRO A 280 19.64 15.72 39.74
N PRO A 281 20.77 16.31 39.29
CA PRO A 281 20.95 17.75 39.20
C PRO A 281 20.22 18.36 37.99
N GLN A 282 19.66 19.55 38.21
CA GLN A 282 19.05 20.38 37.17
C GLN A 282 20.14 21.07 36.34
N SER A 283 20.16 20.83 35.03
CA SER A 283 20.97 21.59 34.08
C SER A 283 20.11 22.63 33.36
N ASN A 284 20.43 23.91 33.60
CA ASN A 284 19.90 25.06 32.87
C ASN A 284 20.73 25.28 31.60
N THR A 285 20.14 25.06 30.42
CA THR A 285 20.77 25.39 29.14
C THR A 285 20.08 26.58 28.51
N THR A 286 20.75 27.72 28.49
CA THR A 286 20.35 28.94 27.77
C THR A 286 20.77 28.81 26.31
N ILE A 287 19.81 28.84 25.37
CA ILE A 287 20.08 28.83 23.93
C ILE A 287 20.08 30.27 23.41
N GLN A 288 21.26 30.78 23.05
CA GLN A 288 21.40 32.00 22.25
C GLN A 288 21.10 31.69 20.77
N LYS A 289 20.19 32.47 20.17
CA LYS A 289 19.88 32.42 18.73
C LYS A 289 20.83 33.35 17.99
N SER A 290 21.73 32.81 17.17
CA SER A 290 22.48 33.56 16.16
C SER A 290 21.78 33.46 14.79
N ASN A 291 21.34 34.61 14.27
CA ASN A 291 20.80 34.77 12.93
C ASN A 291 21.93 34.70 11.89
N MET A 292 21.89 33.71 11.00
CA MET A 292 22.71 33.71 9.77
C MET A 292 21.84 34.00 8.54
N ARG A 293 22.20 35.10 7.89
CA ARG A 293 21.67 35.63 6.62
C ARG A 293 22.39 34.91 5.47
N VAL A 294 21.69 34.13 4.67
CA VAL A 294 22.24 33.51 3.45
C VAL A 294 21.90 34.39 2.26
N GLN A 295 22.95 34.85 1.57
CA GLN A 295 22.88 35.58 0.32
C GLN A 295 22.70 34.61 -0.86
N SER A 296 21.86 35.02 -1.81
CA SER A 296 21.54 34.34 -3.05
C SER A 296 22.59 34.61 -4.12
N THR A 297 23.07 33.56 -4.79
CA THR A 297 23.85 33.69 -6.03
C THR A 297 23.43 32.66 -7.06
N GLY A 298 22.99 33.17 -8.22
CA GLY A 298 23.42 32.68 -9.53
C GLY A 298 22.77 31.41 -10.11
N LYS A 299 21.73 31.60 -10.93
CA LYS A 299 21.39 30.68 -12.04
C LYS A 299 22.40 30.86 -13.18
N PRO A 300 22.73 29.78 -13.91
CA PRO A 300 23.06 29.89 -15.33
C PRO A 300 21.97 29.25 -16.21
N ALA A 301 21.68 29.96 -17.30
CA ALA A 301 20.80 29.56 -18.38
C ALA A 301 21.47 28.50 -19.28
N PHE A 302 20.71 27.50 -19.70
CA PHE A 302 21.11 26.59 -20.78
C PHE A 302 20.20 26.78 -21.99
N THR A 303 20.83 27.17 -23.10
CA THR A 303 20.26 27.38 -24.43
C THR A 303 20.12 26.04 -25.13
N ALA A 304 18.91 25.66 -25.55
CA ALA A 304 18.68 24.47 -26.37
C ALA A 304 18.56 24.89 -27.85
N GLN A 305 19.48 24.41 -28.69
CA GLN A 305 19.38 24.49 -30.15
C GLN A 305 18.85 23.15 -30.69
N SER A 306 17.68 23.18 -31.31
CA SER A 306 17.07 22.06 -32.02
C SER A 306 17.54 22.02 -33.48
N LYS A 307 18.14 20.90 -33.91
CA LYS A 307 18.34 20.55 -35.33
C LYS A 307 17.34 19.46 -35.76
N PRO A 308 16.71 19.55 -36.94
CA PRO A 308 15.79 18.53 -37.45
C PRO A 308 16.53 17.38 -38.15
N LEU A 309 16.16 16.13 -37.84
CA LEU A 309 16.60 14.95 -38.61
C LEU A 309 15.62 14.65 -39.75
N THR A 310 16.19 14.54 -40.95
CA THR A 310 15.61 14.08 -42.20
C THR A 310 15.37 12.56 -42.23
N LYS A 311 14.26 12.15 -42.84
CA LYS A 311 13.88 10.75 -43.13
C LYS A 311 14.73 10.16 -44.27
N PRO A 312 14.97 8.84 -44.29
CA PRO A 312 15.26 8.13 -45.53
C PRO A 312 14.15 7.13 -45.94
N GLY A 313 13.68 7.32 -47.18
CA GLY A 313 13.60 6.31 -48.25
C GLY A 313 12.92 4.96 -47.99
N VAL A 314 11.71 4.82 -48.54
CA VAL A 314 11.05 3.55 -48.82
C VAL A 314 11.53 3.05 -50.19
N THR A 315 12.10 1.85 -50.27
CA THR A 315 12.32 1.13 -51.53
C THR A 315 11.44 -0.13 -51.58
N ASN A 316 10.66 -0.24 -52.66
CA ASN A 316 9.82 -1.37 -53.02
C ASN A 316 10.66 -2.44 -53.74
N VAL A 317 10.54 -3.69 -53.31
CA VAL A 317 10.78 -4.92 -54.09
C VAL A 317 9.79 -5.94 -53.49
N GLY A 318 8.84 -6.59 -54.18
CA GLY A 318 8.85 -7.11 -55.54
C GLY A 318 8.81 -8.65 -55.46
N SER A 319 7.60 -9.20 -55.37
CA SER A 319 7.15 -10.52 -55.88
C SER A 319 7.89 -11.81 -55.47
N THR A 320 7.14 -12.79 -54.93
CA THR A 320 6.80 -14.05 -55.63
C THR A 320 5.87 -14.94 -54.78
N LYS A 321 4.82 -15.47 -55.43
CA LYS A 321 3.98 -16.59 -54.97
C LYS A 321 4.74 -17.92 -55.11
N PRO A 322 4.32 -18.95 -54.37
CA PRO A 322 3.96 -20.18 -55.07
C PRO A 322 2.57 -20.72 -54.69
N THR A 323 2.04 -21.48 -55.63
CA THR A 323 0.71 -22.09 -55.70
C THR A 323 0.85 -23.62 -55.49
N VAL A 324 -0.27 -24.29 -55.18
CA VAL A 324 -0.52 -25.77 -55.25
C VAL A 324 -0.11 -26.52 -53.97
N SER A 325 -0.86 -27.43 -53.33
CA SER A 325 -1.97 -28.36 -53.68
C SER A 325 -2.70 -28.79 -52.39
N LYS A 326 -4.04 -28.78 -52.32
CA LYS A 326 -4.97 -29.94 -52.40
C LYS A 326 -4.77 -31.12 -51.40
N THR A 327 -5.85 -31.36 -50.65
CA THR A 327 -6.39 -32.62 -50.08
C THR A 327 -5.79 -33.16 -48.77
N ASN A 328 -6.59 -33.13 -47.69
CA ASN A 328 -7.17 -34.37 -47.15
C ASN A 328 -8.32 -34.10 -46.16
N GLN A 329 -9.43 -34.78 -46.41
CA GLN A 329 -10.57 -34.94 -45.53
C GLN A 329 -10.23 -35.95 -44.45
N ILE A 330 -10.43 -35.64 -43.16
CA ILE A 330 -10.73 -36.67 -42.14
C ILE A 330 -11.80 -36.14 -41.19
N SER A 331 -12.72 -37.04 -40.93
CA SER A 331 -14.02 -37.00 -40.25
C SER A 331 -14.03 -36.58 -38.78
N LYS A 332 -15.18 -35.99 -38.40
CA LYS A 332 -15.72 -35.85 -37.04
C LYS A 332 -15.85 -37.22 -36.34
N PRO A 333 -15.99 -37.21 -35.00
CA PRO A 333 -17.07 -37.98 -34.40
C PRO A 333 -18.00 -37.11 -33.55
N LEU A 334 -19.29 -37.46 -33.66
CA LEU A 334 -20.37 -37.08 -32.78
C LEU A 334 -20.10 -37.55 -31.34
N TYR A 335 -20.51 -36.76 -30.36
CA TYR A 335 -21.25 -37.31 -29.22
C TYR A 335 -22.52 -36.48 -28.98
N LYS A 336 -23.62 -37.23 -28.87
CA LYS A 336 -24.99 -36.81 -28.58
C LYS A 336 -25.21 -36.89 -27.07
N LYS A 337 -26.10 -36.00 -26.61
CA LYS A 337 -27.01 -36.04 -25.44
C LYS A 337 -26.39 -36.06 -24.06
#